data_AF-A0A1F4BAL6-F1
#
_entry.id   AF-A0A1F4BAL6-F1
#
_cell.length_a   1.000
_cell.length_b   1.000
_cell.length_c   1.000
_cell.angle_alpha   90.00
_cell.angle_beta   90.00
_cell.angle_gamma   90.00
#
_symmetry.space_group_name_H-M   'P 1'
#
loop_
_entity.id
_entity.type
_entity.pdbx_description
1 polymer ?
#
loop_
_entity_poly.entity_id
_entity_poly.type
_entity_poly.pdbx_seq_one_letter_code
_entity_poly.pdbx_strand_id
1 'polypeptide(L)'
;MVAYSAICAHQLTYPTREISFISYRSGKSARNPHADVIHCCSEHSQYDPADGARVVAGPAPQPLAAILLEHDARTDELFAVGTLGGEMFNQFFSKFEFRLALENSGAARRAVADRATVVPLENYCRQQVQC
;
A
#
# COMPACT_ATOMS: atom_id res chain seq x y z
N MET A 1 -8.94 9.40 9.87
CA MET A 1 -8.69 8.64 8.63
C MET A 1 -7.21 8.65 8.35
N VAL A 2 -6.67 7.59 7.78
CA VAL A 2 -5.24 7.46 7.44
C VAL A 2 -5.11 6.79 6.07
N ALA A 3 -4.00 7.04 5.38
CA ALA A 3 -3.63 6.33 4.16
C ALA A 3 -2.12 6.09 4.10
N TYR A 4 -1.75 4.95 3.53
CA TYR A 4 -0.37 4.51 3.43
C TYR A 4 -0.14 3.85 2.06
N SER A 5 1.10 3.88 1.60
CA SER A 5 1.52 3.13 0.43
C SER A 5 1.32 1.62 0.66
N ALA A 6 0.71 0.95 -0.32
CA ALA A 6 0.60 -0.51 -0.34
C ALA A 6 1.90 -1.19 -0.84
N ILE A 7 3.03 -0.48 -0.90
CA ILE A 7 4.34 -1.04 -1.23
C ILE A 7 5.06 -1.35 0.08
N CYS A 8 5.31 -2.63 0.34
CA CYS A 8 6.04 -3.10 1.51
C CYS A 8 7.42 -2.45 1.57
N ALA A 9 7.76 -1.87 2.73
CA ALA A 9 9.04 -1.19 2.95
C ALA A 9 10.26 -2.13 3.03
N HIS A 10 10.05 -3.46 3.00
CA HIS A 10 11.14 -4.44 2.99
C HIS A 10 11.65 -4.76 1.58
N GLN A 11 10.92 -5.56 0.80
CA GLN A 11 11.34 -6.02 -0.54
C GLN A 11 10.41 -5.54 -1.66
N LEU A 12 9.66 -4.47 -1.40
CA LEU A 12 8.80 -3.79 -2.37
C LEU A 12 7.62 -4.65 -2.87
N THR A 13 7.20 -5.66 -2.10
CA THR A 13 5.94 -6.38 -2.36
C THR A 13 4.78 -5.40 -2.47
N TYR A 14 3.94 -5.55 -3.50
CA TYR A 14 2.83 -4.64 -3.80
C TYR A 14 1.64 -5.42 -4.39
N PRO A 15 0.41 -4.88 -4.32
CA PRO A 15 -0.75 -5.46 -4.98
C PRO A 15 -0.61 -5.46 -6.51
N THR A 16 -1.03 -6.54 -7.15
CA THR A 16 -1.21 -6.65 -8.60
C THR A 16 -2.65 -7.03 -8.92
N ARG A 17 -3.05 -7.02 -10.20
CA ARG A 17 -4.40 -7.49 -10.59
C ARG A 17 -4.65 -8.96 -10.27
N GLU A 18 -3.60 -9.78 -10.25
CA GLU A 18 -3.72 -11.21 -10.00
C GLU A 18 -3.66 -11.52 -8.50
N ILE A 19 -2.70 -10.93 -7.79
CA ILE A 19 -2.43 -11.29 -6.40
C ILE A 19 -1.92 -10.12 -5.56
N SER A 20 -2.35 -10.09 -4.30
CA SER A 20 -1.81 -9.20 -3.27
C SER A 20 -1.38 -10.01 -2.05
N PHE A 21 -0.16 -9.75 -1.61
CA PHE A 21 0.39 -10.30 -0.36
C PHE A 21 0.32 -9.29 0.79
N ILE A 22 -0.06 -8.05 0.52
CA ILE A 22 -0.10 -6.97 1.50
C ILE A 22 -1.52 -6.40 1.58
N SER A 23 -2.12 -6.47 2.77
CA SER A 23 -3.41 -5.83 3.05
C SER A 23 -3.66 -5.69 4.55
N TYR A 24 -4.68 -4.91 4.89
CA TYR A 24 -5.12 -4.69 6.27
C TYR A 24 -5.76 -5.96 6.86
N ARG A 25 -5.54 -6.18 8.15
CA ARG A 25 -6.06 -7.31 8.95
C ARG A 25 -6.74 -6.73 10.19
N SER A 26 -8.07 -6.77 10.22
CA SER A 26 -8.84 -6.31 11.39
C SER A 26 -8.84 -7.30 12.55
N GLY A 27 -8.59 -8.58 12.28
CA GLY A 27 -8.67 -9.65 13.28
C GLY A 27 -7.35 -10.37 13.47
N LYS A 28 -7.19 -10.94 14.67
CA LYS A 28 -6.13 -11.93 14.95
C LYS A 28 -6.44 -13.23 14.21
N SER A 29 -5.39 -13.97 13.88
CA SER A 29 -5.48 -15.34 13.36
C SER A 29 -4.51 -16.24 14.13
N ALA A 30 -4.62 -17.56 13.95
CA ALA A 30 -3.62 -18.49 14.48
C ALA A 30 -2.20 -18.21 13.96
N ARG A 31 -2.08 -17.51 12.82
CA ARG A 31 -0.82 -17.17 12.15
C ARG A 31 -0.41 -15.71 12.34
N ASN A 32 -1.31 -14.86 12.83
CA ASN A 32 -1.06 -13.45 13.09
C ASN A 32 -1.68 -13.02 14.43
N PRO A 33 -0.89 -12.87 15.51
CA PRO A 33 -1.39 -12.48 16.82
C PRO A 33 -1.77 -10.99 16.89
N HIS A 34 -1.37 -10.17 15.91
CA HIS A 34 -1.71 -8.75 15.86
C HIS A 34 -3.00 -8.56 15.07
N ALA A 35 -3.92 -7.80 15.65
CA ALA A 35 -5.10 -7.26 14.97
C ALA A 35 -4.84 -5.81 14.57
N ASP A 36 -5.69 -5.29 13.69
CA ASP A 36 -5.66 -3.92 13.21
C ASP A 36 -4.34 -3.49 12.55
N VAL A 37 -3.66 -4.42 11.88
CA VAL A 37 -2.37 -4.19 11.21
C VAL A 37 -2.46 -4.31 9.70
N ILE A 38 -1.56 -3.62 8.99
CA ILE A 38 -1.25 -3.94 7.59
C ILE A 38 -0.21 -5.05 7.61
N HIS A 39 -0.52 -6.21 7.04
CA HIS A 39 0.37 -7.39 7.02
C HIS A 39 0.83 -7.69 5.60
N CYS A 40 2.15 -7.78 5.39
CA CYS A 40 2.77 -8.30 4.18
C CYS A 40 3.19 -9.76 4.37
N CYS A 41 2.50 -10.69 3.72
CA CYS A 41 2.75 -12.13 3.80
C CYS A 41 3.97 -12.61 3.00
N SER A 42 4.67 -11.75 2.25
CA SER A 42 5.89 -12.18 1.57
C SER A 42 7.00 -12.54 2.55
N GLU A 43 7.21 -11.71 3.57
CA GLU A 43 8.28 -11.89 4.58
C GLU A 43 7.78 -11.54 6.00
N HIS A 44 6.47 -11.52 6.20
CA HIS A 44 5.79 -11.30 7.49
C HIS A 44 6.05 -9.96 8.19
N SER A 45 6.33 -8.90 7.42
CA SER A 45 6.35 -7.53 7.95
C SER A 45 4.94 -7.06 8.30
N GLN A 46 4.77 -6.47 9.49
CA GLN A 46 3.50 -5.95 9.98
C GLN A 46 3.65 -4.51 10.44
N TYR A 47 2.65 -3.69 10.11
CA TYR A 47 2.65 -2.25 10.34
C TYR A 47 1.39 -1.83 11.09
N ASP A 48 1.53 -0.99 12.10
CA ASP A 48 0.41 -0.43 12.87
C ASP A 48 -0.07 0.89 12.25
N PRO A 49 -1.19 0.92 11.51
CA PRO A 49 -1.69 2.12 10.86
C PRO A 49 -2.23 3.17 11.85
N ALA A 50 -2.51 2.82 13.11
CA ALA A 50 -2.90 3.80 14.12
C ALA A 50 -1.69 4.57 14.68
N ASP A 51 -0.48 4.01 14.55
CA ASP A 51 0.78 4.56 15.03
C ASP A 51 1.76 4.81 13.87
N GLY A 52 1.29 5.55 12.85
CA GLY A 52 2.16 6.00 11.76
C GLY A 52 2.67 4.90 10.83
N ALA A 53 1.97 3.76 10.76
CA ALA A 53 2.43 2.54 10.09
C ALA A 53 3.80 2.04 10.60
N ARG A 54 4.11 2.27 11.89
CA ARG A 54 5.32 1.75 12.53
C ARG A 54 5.38 0.23 12.40
N VAL A 55 6.58 -0.28 12.16
CA VAL A 55 6.84 -1.73 12.12
C VAL A 55 6.63 -2.31 13.51
N VAL A 56 5.70 -3.26 13.64
CA VAL A 56 5.42 -3.99 14.88
C VAL A 56 5.92 -5.44 14.85
N ALA A 57 6.14 -6.00 13.66
CA ALA A 57 6.75 -7.31 13.48
C ALA A 57 7.41 -7.45 12.10
N GLY A 58 8.29 -8.44 11.97
CA GLY A 58 8.97 -8.81 10.72
C GLY A 58 10.17 -7.93 10.34
N PRO A 59 10.74 -8.12 9.14
CA PRO A 59 12.07 -7.61 8.78
C PRO A 59 12.06 -6.21 8.14
N ALA A 60 10.93 -5.52 8.05
CA ALA A 60 10.89 -4.21 7.42
C ALA A 60 11.72 -3.20 8.23
N PRO A 61 12.63 -2.44 7.61
CA PRO A 61 13.53 -1.56 8.33
C PRO A 61 12.89 -0.22 8.72
N GLN A 62 11.72 0.10 8.15
CA GLN A 62 11.06 1.39 8.31
C GLN A 62 9.54 1.29 8.16
N PRO A 63 8.78 2.29 8.67
CA PRO A 63 7.33 2.41 8.46
C PRO A 63 6.94 2.49 6.98
N LEU A 64 5.67 2.22 6.67
CA LEU A 64 5.12 2.52 5.35
C LEU A 64 5.06 4.03 5.13
N ALA A 65 5.35 4.48 3.90
CA ALA A 65 5.15 5.87 3.51
C ALA A 65 3.68 6.25 3.66
N ALA A 66 3.39 7.31 4.40
CA ALA A 66 2.05 7.86 4.55
C ALA A 66 1.65 8.64 3.28
N ILE A 67 0.37 8.57 2.94
CA ILE A 67 -0.27 9.46 1.97
C ILE A 67 -1.00 10.52 2.78
N LEU A 68 -0.57 11.77 2.66
CA LEU A 68 -1.18 12.90 3.35
C LEU A 68 -2.53 13.19 2.70
N LEU A 69 -3.59 13.19 3.52
CA LEU A 69 -4.95 13.44 3.08
C LEU A 69 -5.47 14.74 3.67
N GLU A 70 -6.06 15.58 2.82
CA GLU A 70 -6.91 16.69 3.23
C GLU A 70 -8.38 16.33 2.99
N HIS A 71 -9.26 16.72 3.91
CA HIS A 71 -10.71 16.53 3.81
C HIS A 71 -11.38 17.88 3.64
N ASP A 72 -12.13 18.05 2.54
CA ASP A 72 -13.04 19.19 2.39
C ASP A 72 -14.37 18.84 3.06
N ALA A 73 -14.62 19.39 4.25
CA ALA A 73 -15.83 19.13 5.02
C ALA A 73 -17.13 19.62 4.34
N ARG A 74 -17.04 20.52 3.35
CA ARG A 74 -18.21 21.05 2.64
C ARG A 74 -18.68 20.11 1.54
N THR A 75 -17.76 19.43 0.87
CA THR A 75 -18.06 18.50 -0.24
C THR A 75 -17.91 17.04 0.15
N ASP A 76 -17.37 16.77 1.35
CA ASP A 76 -16.99 15.45 1.84
C ASP A 76 -15.96 14.74 0.92
N GLU A 77 -15.14 15.53 0.20
CA GLU A 77 -14.10 15.03 -0.69
C GLU A 77 -12.76 14.87 0.03
N LEU A 78 -11.95 13.92 -0.44
CA LEU A 78 -10.61 13.64 0.09
C LEU A 78 -9.55 13.87 -0.99
N PHE A 79 -8.50 14.59 -0.63
CA PHE A 79 -7.40 14.94 -1.53
C PHE A 79 -6.10 14.34 -1.01
N ALA A 80 -5.41 13.55 -1.85
CA ALA A 80 -4.04 13.16 -1.58
C ALA A 80 -3.12 14.33 -1.94
N VAL A 81 -2.56 15.00 -0.94
CA VAL A 81 -1.80 16.25 -1.11
C VAL A 81 -0.28 16.06 -1.02
N GLY A 82 0.16 14.86 -0.64
CA GLY A 82 1.58 14.55 -0.57
C GLY A 82 1.87 13.21 0.08
N THR A 83 3.15 12.99 0.31
CA THR A 83 3.71 11.78 0.92
C THR A 83 4.60 12.17 2.10
N LEU A 84 4.68 11.29 3.11
CA LEU A 84 5.51 11.52 4.29
C LEU A 84 6.15 10.21 4.77
N GLY A 85 7.44 10.26 5.11
CA GLY A 85 8.19 9.14 5.70
C GLY A 85 9.15 8.46 4.72
N GLY A 86 9.45 7.18 4.95
CA GLY A 86 10.38 6.39 4.15
C GLY A 86 9.84 6.04 2.77
N GLU A 87 9.95 6.97 1.82
CA GLU A 87 9.48 6.78 0.46
C GLU A 87 10.30 5.75 -0.32
N MET A 88 9.61 4.71 -0.80
CA MET A 88 10.22 3.64 -1.61
C MET A 88 9.88 3.77 -3.10
N PHE A 89 9.22 4.86 -3.52
CA PHE A 89 8.64 4.99 -4.86
C PHE A 89 9.69 4.97 -5.97
N ASN A 90 10.79 5.72 -5.82
CA ASN A 90 11.86 5.74 -6.83
C ASN A 90 12.50 4.35 -6.99
N GLN A 91 12.76 3.67 -5.88
CA GLN A 91 13.31 2.31 -5.90
C GLN A 91 12.32 1.32 -6.52
N PHE A 92 11.04 1.43 -6.18
CA PHE A 92 9.95 0.64 -6.74
C PHE A 92 9.86 0.82 -8.26
N PHE A 93 9.74 2.05 -8.74
CA PHE A 93 9.61 2.33 -10.17
C PHE A 93 10.85 1.91 -10.95
N SER A 94 12.05 2.12 -10.39
CA SER A 94 13.29 1.64 -11.01
C SER A 94 13.34 0.11 -11.10
N LYS A 95 13.00 -0.60 -10.00
CA LYS A 95 13.07 -2.08 -9.94
C LYS A 95 12.05 -2.74 -10.86
N PHE A 96 10.85 -2.18 -10.97
CA PHE A 96 9.72 -2.81 -11.69
C PHE A 96 9.35 -2.12 -13.01
N GLU A 97 10.20 -1.21 -13.51
CA GLU A 97 9.93 -0.39 -14.70
C GLU A 97 9.38 -1.20 -15.88
N PHE A 98 10.10 -2.25 -16.28
CA PHE A 98 9.72 -3.07 -17.43
C PHE A 98 8.37 -3.75 -17.24
N ARG A 99 8.12 -4.30 -16.05
CA ARG A 99 6.86 -4.97 -15.71
C ARG A 99 5.69 -3.98 -15.75
N LEU A 100 5.86 -2.81 -15.12
CA LEU A 100 4.84 -1.76 -15.10
C LEU A 100 4.54 -1.22 -16.50
N ALA A 101 5.56 -1.12 -17.36
CA ALA A 101 5.38 -0.71 -18.75
C ALA A 101 4.50 -1.70 -19.55
N LEU A 102 4.69 -3.01 -19.34
CA LEU A 102 3.84 -4.05 -19.94
C LEU A 102 2.41 -4.01 -19.39
N GLU A 103 2.26 -3.91 -18.07
CA GLU A 103 0.95 -3.90 -17.39
C GLU A 103 0.10 -2.67 -17.75
N ASN A 104 0.74 -1.56 -18.14
CA ASN A 104 0.07 -0.30 -18.47
C ASN A 104 0.20 0.08 -19.96
N SER A 105 0.49 -0.89 -20.84
CA SER A 105 0.53 -0.71 -22.30
C SER A 105 1.35 0.51 -22.75
N GLY A 106 2.49 0.76 -22.11
CA GLY A 106 3.38 1.90 -22.41
C GLY A 106 2.89 3.27 -21.95
N ALA A 107 1.75 3.38 -21.27
CA ALA A 107 1.21 4.62 -20.72
C ALA A 107 1.69 4.93 -19.29
N ALA A 108 2.62 4.14 -18.74
CA ALA A 108 3.07 4.24 -17.34
C ALA A 108 3.65 5.62 -16.95
N ARG A 109 4.18 6.38 -17.93
CA ARG A 109 4.73 7.74 -17.72
C ARG A 109 3.78 8.86 -18.14
N ARG A 110 2.58 8.53 -18.63
CA ARG A 110 1.59 9.54 -18.99
C ARG A 110 1.04 10.14 -17.69
N ALA A 111 1.00 11.46 -17.63
CA ALA A 111 0.32 12.15 -16.53
C ALA A 111 -1.13 11.62 -16.42
N VAL A 112 -1.50 11.22 -15.21
CA VAL A 112 -2.89 10.87 -14.89
C VAL A 112 -3.74 12.13 -14.77
N ALA A 113 -5.06 11.97 -14.75
CA ALA A 113 -5.99 13.07 -14.51
C ALA A 113 -5.86 13.62 -13.08
N ASP A 114 -6.50 14.76 -12.83
CA ASP A 114 -6.64 15.41 -11.53
C ASP A 114 -7.40 14.56 -10.49
N ARG A 115 -8.13 13.54 -10.94
CA ARG A 115 -8.92 12.63 -10.11
C ARG A 115 -8.55 11.18 -10.36
N ALA A 116 -8.54 10.38 -9.29
CA ALA A 116 -8.36 8.94 -9.34
C ALA A 116 -9.53 8.22 -8.65
N THR A 117 -9.98 7.12 -9.24
CA THR A 117 -11.02 6.27 -8.65
C THR A 117 -10.41 5.39 -7.56
N VAL A 118 -10.97 5.47 -6.35
CA VAL A 118 -10.64 4.50 -5.29
C VAL A 118 -11.33 3.18 -5.62
N VAL A 119 -10.54 2.10 -5.65
CA VAL A 119 -11.03 0.74 -5.92
C VAL A 119 -10.75 -0.11 -4.68
N PRO A 120 -11.78 -0.73 -4.06
CA PRO A 120 -11.57 -1.70 -3.00
C PRO A 120 -10.62 -2.81 -3.45
N LEU A 121 -9.75 -3.28 -2.56
CA LEU A 121 -8.70 -4.23 -2.93
C LEU A 121 -9.27 -5.54 -3.48
N GLU A 122 -10.42 -5.99 -2.94
CA GLU A 122 -11.18 -7.15 -3.41
C GLU A 122 -11.70 -7.01 -4.84
N ASN A 123 -11.87 -5.78 -5.32
CA ASN A 123 -12.29 -5.49 -6.69
C ASN A 123 -11.09 -5.24 -7.62
N TYR A 124 -9.95 -4.83 -7.06
CA TYR A 124 -8.71 -4.60 -7.81
C TYR A 124 -7.96 -5.91 -8.10
N CYS A 125 -7.94 -6.83 -7.13
CA CYS A 125 -7.07 -8.00 -7.10
C CYS A 125 -7.86 -9.30 -7.00
N ARG A 126 -7.58 -10.28 -7.87
CA ARG A 126 -8.27 -11.58 -7.91
C ARG A 126 -8.04 -12.42 -6.65
N GLN A 127 -6.85 -12.38 -6.08
CA GLN A 127 -6.50 -13.17 -4.90
C GLN A 127 -5.78 -12.32 -3.84
N GLN A 128 -6.31 -12.34 -2.62
CA GLN A 128 -5.62 -11.77 -1.45
C GLN A 128 -5.06 -12.89 -0.59
N VAL A 129 -3.74 -12.90 -0.41
CA VAL A 129 -3.07 -13.87 0.45
C VAL A 129 -3.21 -13.42 1.90
N GLN A 130 -3.74 -14.31 2.74
CA GLN A 130 -3.87 -14.08 4.17
C GLN A 130 -3.02 -15.08 4.97
N CYS A 131 -2.18 -14.49 5.81
CA CYS A 131 -1.47 -15.02 6.94
C CYS A 131 -1.85 -14.11 8.13
#